data_AF-A0A7Y2MWF7-F1
#
_entry.id   AF-A0A7Y2MWF7-F1
#
_cell.length_a   1.000
_cell.length_b   1.000
_cell.length_c   1.000
_cell.angle_alpha   90.00
_cell.angle_beta   90.00
_cell.angle_gamma   90.00
#
_symmetry.space_group_name_H-M   'P 1'
#
loop_
_entity.id
_entity.type
_entity.pdbx_description
1 polymer ?
#
loop_
_entity_poly.entity_id
_entity_poly.type
_entity_poly.pdbx_seq_one_letter_code
_entity_poly.pdbx_strand_id
1 'polypeptide(L)' 'MKRLILIVLWMMPLAAHAQLVEGLAGASGSTVGPDGALYVTEGAVGRISRIDPQTGAMTTFAEGLPPSRIGIGGA' A
#
# COMPACT_ATOMS: atom_id res chain seq x y z
N MET A 1 22.62 -26.43 -26.80
CA MET A 1 21.24 -25.99 -26.47
C MET A 1 21.00 -25.66 -24.99
N LYS A 2 21.98 -25.81 -24.08
CA LYS A 2 21.78 -25.57 -22.63
C LYS A 2 22.12 -24.15 -22.13
N ARG A 3 22.61 -23.25 -22.99
CA ARG A 3 23.05 -21.89 -22.62
C ARG A 3 21.95 -20.81 -22.77
N LEU A 4 20.85 -21.13 -23.46
CA LEU A 4 19.80 -20.15 -23.78
C LEU A 4 18.80 -19.96 -22.63
N ILE A 5 18.47 -21.05 -21.90
CA ILE A 5 17.54 -21.03 -20.76
C ILE A 5 18.09 -20.19 -19.59
N LEU A 6 19.41 -20.24 -19.36
CA LEU A 6 20.07 -19.46 -18.30
C LEU A 6 20.06 -17.95 -18.54
N ILE A 7 20.11 -17.50 -19.81
CA ILE A 7 20.08 -16.06 -20.14
C ILE A 7 18.67 -15.50 -19.93
N VAL A 8 17.64 -16.23 -20.37
CA VAL A 8 16.24 -15.79 -20.21
C VAL A 8 15.85 -15.72 -18.73
N LEU A 9 16.29 -16.68 -17.92
CA LEU A 9 16.04 -16.70 -16.46
C LEU A 9 16.70 -15.51 -15.72
N TRP A 10 17.81 -14.97 -16.23
CA TRP A 10 18.51 -13.84 -15.61
C TRP A 10 17.97 -12.47 -16.03
N MET A 11 17.12 -12.43 -17.07
CA MET A 11 16.43 -11.23 -17.55
C MET A 11 14.98 -11.14 -17.05
N MET A 12 14.52 -12.12 -16.28
CA MET A 12 13.23 -12.02 -15.59
C MET A 12 13.40 -11.04 -14.43
N PRO A 13 12.63 -9.93 -14.38
CA PRO A 13 12.67 -9.06 -13.22
C PRO A 13 12.22 -9.87 -12.01
N LEU A 14 13.13 -10.04 -11.03
CA LEU A 14 12.75 -10.37 -9.66
C LEU A 14 11.65 -9.38 -9.29
N ALA A 15 10.47 -9.86 -8.90
CA ALA A 15 9.27 -9.05 -8.72
C ALA A 15 9.60 -7.67 -8.14
N ALA A 16 9.55 -6.65 -8.99
CA ALA A 16 9.83 -5.29 -8.59
C ALA A 16 8.64 -4.81 -7.75
N HIS A 17 8.92 -4.24 -6.58
CA HIS A 17 7.93 -3.51 -5.81
C HIS A 17 7.41 -2.34 -6.67
N ALA A 18 6.11 -2.37 -6.96
CA ALA A 18 5.41 -1.30 -7.68
C ALA A 18 4.78 -0.33 -6.66
N GLN A 19 4.93 0.98 -6.92
CA GLN A 19 4.23 1.99 -6.13
C GLN A 19 2.73 1.92 -6.45
N LEU A 20 1.92 1.63 -5.43
CA LEU A 20 0.46 1.53 -5.57
C LEU A 20 -0.24 2.89 -5.41
N VAL A 21 0.14 3.65 -4.38
CA VAL A 21 -0.50 4.91 -4.01
C VAL A 21 0.52 5.85 -3.35
N GLU A 22 0.27 7.15 -3.42
CA GLU A 22 1.02 8.20 -2.74
C GLU A 22 0.07 9.17 -2.00
N GLY A 23 0.64 10.10 -1.23
CA GLY A 23 -0.14 11.16 -0.59
C GLY A 23 -0.93 10.78 0.67
N LEU A 24 -0.65 9.61 1.26
CA LEU A 24 -1.23 9.23 2.55
C LEU A 24 -0.65 10.07 3.70
N ALA A 25 -1.51 10.59 4.57
CA ALA A 25 -1.12 11.45 5.68
C ALA A 25 -0.90 10.66 6.97
N GLY A 26 0.37 10.32 7.26
CA GLY A 26 0.73 9.58 8.47
C GLY A 26 0.19 8.15 8.45
N ALA A 27 0.41 7.44 7.33
CA ALA A 27 0.06 6.04 7.19
C ALA A 27 0.72 5.19 8.29
N SER A 28 -0.04 4.35 8.99
CA SER A 28 0.45 3.61 10.15
C SER A 28 0.15 2.12 10.17
N GLY A 29 -0.86 1.68 9.44
CA GLY A 29 -1.27 0.29 9.36
C GLY A 29 -2.19 0.08 8.18
N SER A 30 -2.28 -1.17 7.73
CA SER A 30 -3.15 -1.54 6.63
C SER A 30 -3.70 -2.96 6.74
N THR A 31 -4.84 -3.21 6.10
CA THR A 31 -5.43 -4.54 5.95
C THR A 31 -6.19 -4.63 4.63
N VAL A 32 -6.28 -5.83 4.07
CA VAL A 32 -7.18 -6.11 2.95
C VAL A 32 -8.56 -6.42 3.52
N GLY A 33 -9.59 -5.72 3.04
CA GLY A 33 -10.97 -5.97 3.43
C GLY A 33 -11.58 -7.17 2.69
N PRO A 34 -12.76 -7.65 3.13
CA PRO A 34 -13.47 -8.75 2.46
C PRO A 34 -13.94 -8.38 1.04
N ASP A 35 -13.98 -7.10 0.70
CA ASP A 35 -14.28 -6.57 -0.63
C ASP A 35 -13.04 -6.51 -1.54
N GLY A 36 -11.88 -6.94 -1.05
CA GLY A 36 -10.61 -6.96 -1.78
C GLY A 36 -9.91 -5.60 -1.84
N ALA A 37 -10.44 -4.55 -1.23
CA ALA A 37 -9.76 -3.26 -1.18
C ALA A 37 -8.71 -3.21 -0.06
N LEU A 38 -7.66 -2.40 -0.25
CA LEU A 38 -6.70 -2.09 0.79
C LEU A 38 -7.22 -0.93 1.63
N TYR A 39 -7.29 -1.12 2.95
CA TYR A 39 -7.65 -0.09 3.91
C TYR A 39 -6.40 0.36 4.65
N VAL A 40 -6.18 1.67 4.71
CA VAL A 40 -4.99 2.27 5.35
C VAL A 40 -5.44 3.30 6.37
N THR A 41 -4.87 3.23 7.58
CA THR A 41 -5.07 4.25 8.61
C THR A 41 -4.14 5.44 8.39
N GLU A 42 -4.72 6.64 8.26
CA GLU A 42 -4.01 7.92 8.13
C GLU A 42 -4.15 8.72 9.44
N GLY A 43 -3.26 8.43 10.38
CA GLY A 43 -3.36 8.93 11.75
C GLY A 43 -3.21 10.45 11.86
N ALA A 44 -2.38 11.07 11.01
CA ALA A 44 -2.09 12.49 11.08
C ALA A 44 -3.32 13.38 10.81
N VAL A 45 -4.30 12.86 10.06
CA VAL A 45 -5.52 13.58 9.66
C VAL A 45 -6.81 12.91 10.16
N GLY A 46 -6.70 11.79 10.89
CA GLY A 46 -7.88 11.11 11.45
C GLY A 46 -8.77 10.49 10.38
N ARG A 47 -8.18 9.76 9.42
CA ARG A 47 -8.90 9.18 8.28
C ARG A 47 -8.55 7.70 8.06
N ILE A 48 -9.47 6.95 7.46
CA ILE A 48 -9.21 5.66 6.83
C ILE A 48 -9.40 5.82 5.33
N SER A 49 -8.36 5.52 4.56
CA SER A 49 -8.42 5.47 3.10
C SER A 49 -8.71 4.06 2.61
N ARG A 50 -9.58 3.92 1.61
CA ARG A 50 -9.83 2.68 0.86
C ARG A 50 -9.23 2.83 -0.54
N ILE A 51 -8.36 1.89 -0.90
CA ILE A 51 -7.58 1.89 -2.13
C ILE A 51 -7.90 0.64 -2.93
N ASP A 52 -8.17 0.79 -4.22
CA ASP A 52 -8.22 -0.31 -5.17
C ASP A 52 -6.80 -0.83 -5.45
N PRO A 53 -6.46 -2.09 -5.11
CA PRO A 53 -5.11 -2.62 -5.31
C PRO A 53 -4.70 -2.82 -6.76
N GLN A 54 -5.64 -2.79 -7.71
CA GLN A 54 -5.35 -2.95 -9.14
C GLN A 54 -5.03 -1.62 -9.81
N THR A 55 -5.68 -0.54 -9.36
CA THR A 55 -5.61 0.77 -10.03
C THR A 55 -4.93 1.85 -9.20
N GLY A 56 -4.79 1.65 -7.88
CA GLY A 56 -4.33 2.68 -6.96
C GLY A 56 -5.37 3.76 -6.65
N ALA A 57 -6.60 3.64 -7.18
CA ALA A 57 -7.67 4.61 -6.94
C ALA A 57 -8.00 4.66 -5.43
N MET A 58 -7.86 5.85 -4.85
CA MET A 58 -8.04 6.09 -3.42
C MET A 58 -9.32 6.88 -3.14
N THR A 59 -10.07 6.45 -2.13
CA THR A 59 -11.30 7.08 -1.64
C THR A 59 -11.30 7.13 -0.12
N THR A 60 -11.99 8.10 0.48
CA THR A 60 -12.20 8.14 1.93
C THR A 60 -13.22 7.07 2.32
N PHE A 61 -12.83 6.16 3.21
CA PHE A 61 -13.75 5.20 3.83
C PHE A 61 -14.40 5.76 5.09
N ALA A 62 -13.61 6.43 5.93
CA ALA A 62 -14.08 7.10 7.14
C ALA A 62 -13.18 8.30 7.46
N GLU A 63 -13.75 9.37 8.00
CA GLU A 63 -13.05 10.59 8.39
C GLU A 63 -13.62 11.19 9.67
N GLY A 64 -12.96 12.22 10.21
CA GLY A 64 -13.35 12.85 11.47
C GLY A 64 -12.94 12.02 12.70
N LEU A 65 -12.03 11.06 12.54
CA LEU A 65 -11.47 10.31 13.66
C LEU A 65 -10.52 11.22 14.45
N PRO A 66 -10.35 11.01 15.77
CA PRO A 66 -9.35 11.74 16.53
C PRO A 66 -7.96 11.55 15.90
N PRO A 67 -7.25 12.64 15.54
CA PRO A 67 -5.92 12.52 14.95
C PRO A 67 -4.92 11.99 15.99
N SER A 68 -3.94 11.23 15.53
CA SER A 68 -2.87 10.70 16.38
C SER A 68 -2.03 11.85 16.94
N ARG A 69 -2.02 12.01 18.27
CA ARG A 69 -1.26 13.07 18.96
C ARG A 69 0.16 12.66 19.36
N ILE A 70 0.51 11.39 19.16
CA ILE A 70 1.81 10.82 19.53
C ILE A 70 2.41 10.27 18.23
N GLY A 71 3.68 10.60 17.98
CA GLY A 71 4.43 10.03 16.86
C GLY A 71 4.37 8.52 16.92
N ILE A 72 3.96 7.90 15.83
CA ILE A 72 3.78 6.46 15.73
C ILE A 72 5.17 5.85 15.77
N GLY A 73 5.60 5.46 16.98
CA GLY A 73 6.87 4.81 17.22
C GLY A 73 6.93 3.54 16.39
N GLY A 74 7.92 3.47 15.50
CA GLY A 74 8.19 2.31 14.67
C GLY A 74 8.89 1.21 15.45
N ALA A 75 8.65 -0.02 14.98
CA ALA A 75 9.37 -1.24 15.30
C ALA A 75 10.89 -1.13 15.13
#